data_AF-A0A9D2PZY0-F1
#
_entry.id   AF-A0A9D2PZY0-F1
#
_cell.length_a   1.000
_cell.length_b   1.000
_cell.length_c   1.000
_cell.angle_alpha   90.00
_cell.angle_beta   90.00
_cell.angle_gamma   90.00
#
_symmetry.space_group_name_H-M   'P 1'
#
loop_
_entity.id
_entity.type
_entity.pdbx_description
1 polymer ?
#
loop_
_entity_poly.entity_id
_entity_poly.type
_entity_poly.pdbx_seq_one_letter_code
_entity_poly.pdbx_strand_id
1 'polypeptide(L)'
;MIPIRQAMLMELRLNNGRFGTAIVLCVLCLVLAATVTDALVAVLPIWAALAWYRYGRADTASRAELRASLGLSRADRVRGRVALIGLETLLLLLTSALAPFAVTATGRATSVEPGPTFTVQGPPGLPQAALVLVGLAMSALVLVITAIVVGGDCLTHRPARSMAVLSIVVYLGAGMICSAAIRMPLVALGLGDVSLGWYLLAGAGAVVLLAAALLVLRRRVRRWIRDLDSGAAARALAAV
;
A
#
# COMPACT_ATOMS: atom_id res chain seq x y z
N MET A 1 7.49 23.43 12.45
CA MET A 1 7.17 22.24 11.61
C MET A 1 8.25 21.21 11.86
N ILE A 2 7.89 20.02 12.34
CA ILE A 2 8.85 18.95 12.63
C ILE A 2 9.21 18.22 11.32
N PRO A 3 10.47 17.80 11.09
CA PRO A 3 10.82 17.02 9.91
C PRO A 3 10.03 15.71 9.86
N ILE A 4 9.60 15.30 8.65
CA ILE A 4 8.74 14.12 8.42
C ILE A 4 9.32 12.86 9.08
N ARG A 5 10.65 12.70 9.07
CA ARG A 5 11.33 11.58 9.71
C ARG A 5 11.06 11.51 11.21
N GLN A 6 11.13 12.63 11.93
CA GLN A 6 10.88 12.66 13.38
C GLN A 6 9.40 12.40 13.67
N ALA A 7 8.48 13.01 12.90
CA ALA A 7 7.05 12.75 13.03
C ALA A 7 6.70 11.27 12.77
N MET A 8 7.34 10.64 11.77
CA MET A 8 7.19 9.21 11.47
C MET A 8 7.72 8.34 12.62
N LEU A 9 8.89 8.64 13.18
CA LEU A 9 9.46 7.89 14.30
C LEU A 9 8.57 7.98 15.56
N MET A 10 7.95 9.14 15.79
CA MET A 10 7.00 9.31 16.90
C MET A 10 5.72 8.49 16.67
N GLU A 11 5.15 8.50 15.46
CA GLU A 11 4.01 7.64 15.11
C GLU A 11 4.38 6.14 15.15
N LEU A 12 5.60 5.77 14.78
CA LEU A 12 6.12 4.41 14.88
C LEU A 12 6.15 3.96 16.33
N ARG A 13 6.67 4.78 17.25
CA ARG A 13 6.68 4.46 18.69
C ARG A 13 5.27 4.21 19.23
N LEU A 14 4.30 5.05 18.85
CA LEU A 14 2.90 4.90 19.26
C LEU A 14 2.20 3.67 18.65
N ASN A 15 2.73 3.13 17.57
CA ASN A 15 2.17 1.98 16.85
C ASN A 15 3.14 0.81 16.74
N ASN A 16 4.15 0.73 17.62
CA ASN A 16 5.22 -0.25 17.51
C ASN A 16 4.68 -1.69 17.49
N GLY A 17 3.67 -2.01 18.30
CA GLY A 17 3.02 -3.32 18.26
C GLY A 17 2.42 -3.66 16.89
N ARG A 18 1.75 -2.72 16.23
CA ARG A 18 1.14 -2.95 14.89
C ARG A 18 2.18 -3.06 13.80
N PHE A 19 3.19 -2.22 13.82
CA PHE A 19 4.30 -2.30 12.87
C PHE A 19 5.10 -3.59 13.09
N GLY A 20 5.34 -3.97 14.35
CA GLY A 20 5.93 -5.24 14.74
C GLY A 20 5.16 -6.44 14.22
N THR A 21 3.82 -6.43 14.27
CA THR A 21 3.03 -7.52 13.64
C THR A 21 3.26 -7.63 12.13
N ALA A 22 3.46 -6.51 11.43
CA ALA A 22 3.78 -6.54 10.00
C ALA A 22 5.17 -7.14 9.75
N ILE A 23 6.18 -6.78 10.56
CA ILE A 23 7.53 -7.36 10.48
C ILE A 23 7.48 -8.88 10.74
N VAL A 24 6.81 -9.31 11.81
CA VAL A 24 6.68 -10.73 12.15
C VAL A 24 5.97 -11.48 11.02
N LEU A 25 4.90 -10.92 10.46
CA LEU A 25 4.20 -11.51 9.32
C LEU A 25 5.11 -11.63 8.09
N CYS A 26 5.93 -10.61 7.81
CA CYS A 26 6.91 -10.65 6.71
C CYS A 26 7.94 -11.76 6.90
N VAL A 27 8.55 -11.85 8.09
CA VAL A 27 9.53 -12.88 8.43
C VAL A 27 8.90 -14.27 8.32
N LEU A 28 7.70 -14.46 8.88
CA LEU A 28 6.97 -15.71 8.78
C LEU A 28 6.68 -16.11 7.34
N CYS A 29 6.27 -15.17 6.49
CA CYS A 29 6.02 -15.44 5.07
C CYS A 29 7.30 -15.88 4.34
N LEU A 30 8.45 -15.25 4.60
CA LEU A 30 9.71 -15.64 3.96
C LEU A 30 10.20 -17.02 4.44
N VAL A 31 10.12 -17.29 5.74
CA VAL A 31 10.48 -18.60 6.32
C VAL A 31 9.60 -19.69 5.73
N LEU A 32 8.28 -19.47 5.68
CA LEU A 32 7.36 -20.44 5.10
C LEU A 32 7.58 -20.60 3.59
N ALA A 33 7.82 -19.51 2.85
CA ALA A 33 8.12 -19.59 1.42
C ALA A 33 9.35 -20.46 1.13
N ALA A 34 10.39 -20.35 1.97
CA ALA A 34 11.61 -21.15 1.84
C ALA A 34 11.43 -22.62 2.28
N THR A 35 10.52 -22.91 3.22
CA THR A 35 10.45 -24.22 3.88
C THR A 35 9.22 -25.07 3.52
N VAL A 36 8.05 -24.45 3.40
CA VAL A 36 6.76 -25.13 3.32
C VAL A 36 5.89 -24.64 2.16
N THR A 37 5.61 -23.34 2.04
CA THR A 37 4.70 -22.80 1.02
C THR A 37 4.83 -21.28 0.91
N ASP A 38 4.66 -20.75 -0.29
CA ASP A 38 4.55 -19.33 -0.61
C ASP A 38 3.11 -18.80 -0.55
N ALA A 39 2.11 -19.64 -0.30
CA ALA A 39 0.70 -19.23 -0.27
C ALA A 39 0.41 -18.09 0.72
N LEU A 40 1.13 -18.03 1.85
CA LEU A 40 0.92 -16.99 2.86
C LEU A 40 1.32 -15.59 2.36
N VAL A 41 2.17 -15.50 1.34
CA VAL A 41 2.53 -14.23 0.70
C VAL A 41 1.29 -13.53 0.16
N ALA A 42 0.23 -14.27 -0.15
CA ALA A 42 -1.02 -13.71 -0.62
C ALA A 42 -1.76 -12.83 0.41
N VAL A 43 -1.41 -12.95 1.69
CA VAL A 43 -2.00 -12.13 2.73
C VAL A 43 -1.37 -10.74 2.80
N LEU A 44 -0.11 -10.57 2.35
CA LEU A 44 0.65 -9.33 2.56
C LEU A 44 0.03 -8.11 1.84
N PRO A 45 -0.42 -8.19 0.57
CA PRO A 45 -1.07 -7.06 -0.10
C PRO A 45 -2.43 -6.71 0.51
N ILE A 46 -3.20 -7.70 0.99
CA ILE A 46 -4.46 -7.47 1.70
C ILE A 46 -4.19 -6.73 3.01
N TRP A 47 -3.14 -7.15 3.74
CA TRP A 47 -2.71 -6.49 4.95
C TRP A 47 -2.28 -5.04 4.71
N ALA A 48 -1.57 -4.79 3.60
CA ALA A 48 -1.19 -3.45 3.15
C ALA A 48 -2.41 -2.58 2.80
N ALA A 49 -3.40 -3.13 2.09
CA ALA A 49 -4.64 -2.42 1.76
C ALA A 49 -5.40 -1.99 3.02
N LEU A 50 -5.36 -2.80 4.07
CA LEU A 50 -5.99 -2.53 5.36
C LEU A 50 -5.18 -1.59 6.26
N ALA A 51 -3.97 -1.18 5.88
CA ALA A 51 -3.10 -0.36 6.72
C ALA A 51 -3.78 0.97 7.11
N TRP A 52 -4.40 1.65 6.16
CA TRP A 52 -5.12 2.91 6.41
C TRP A 52 -6.22 2.76 7.47
N TYR A 53 -7.03 1.70 7.36
CA TYR A 53 -8.05 1.36 8.34
C TYR A 53 -7.43 1.02 9.71
N ARG A 54 -6.41 0.15 9.74
CA ARG A 54 -5.71 -0.30 10.97
C ARG A 54 -5.14 0.87 11.76
N TYR A 55 -4.44 1.77 11.09
CA TYR A 55 -3.84 2.96 11.70
C TYR A 55 -4.87 4.04 12.02
N GLY A 56 -5.95 4.18 11.24
CA GLY A 56 -7.05 5.09 11.54
C GLY A 56 -7.85 4.69 12.77
N ARG A 57 -8.20 3.39 12.91
CA ARG A 57 -8.90 2.84 14.09
C ARG A 57 -8.14 3.00 15.39
N ALA A 58 -6.82 3.10 15.30
CA ALA A 58 -5.94 3.30 16.44
C ALA A 58 -6.15 4.63 17.16
N ASP A 59 -6.81 5.59 16.53
CA ASP A 59 -7.05 6.88 17.13
C ASP A 59 -8.13 6.82 18.22
N THR A 60 -7.67 7.10 19.43
CA THR A 60 -8.43 7.21 20.67
C THR A 60 -8.16 8.60 21.25
N ALA A 61 -9.07 9.11 22.09
CA ALA A 61 -8.93 10.42 22.73
C ALA A 61 -7.60 10.51 23.52
N SER A 62 -7.27 9.47 24.29
CA SER A 62 -6.01 9.39 25.05
C SER A 62 -4.76 9.46 24.16
N ARG A 63 -4.78 8.87 22.96
CA ARG A 63 -3.68 9.00 21.99
C ARG A 63 -3.64 10.35 21.30
N ALA A 64 -4.73 11.10 21.26
CA ALA A 64 -4.72 12.46 20.76
C ALA A 64 -4.04 13.39 21.79
N GLU A 65 -4.34 13.20 23.07
CA GLU A 65 -3.70 13.91 24.19
C GLU A 65 -2.20 13.60 24.28
N LEU A 66 -1.81 12.33 24.18
CA LEU A 66 -0.40 11.92 24.14
C LEU A 66 0.37 12.53 22.97
N ARG A 67 -0.28 12.80 21.83
CA ARG A 67 0.38 13.47 20.69
C ARG A 67 0.49 14.97 20.92
N ALA A 68 -0.50 15.57 21.56
CA ALA A 68 -0.47 16.97 21.94
C ALA A 68 0.64 17.24 22.98
N SER A 69 0.80 16.36 23.98
CA SER A 69 1.88 16.47 24.97
C SER A 69 3.28 16.28 24.36
N LEU A 70 3.37 15.54 23.25
CA LEU A 70 4.58 15.40 22.45
C LEU A 70 4.84 16.56 21.48
N GLY A 71 3.99 17.61 21.48
CA GLY A 71 4.15 18.79 20.62
C GLY A 71 3.88 18.53 19.13
N LEU A 72 3.23 17.41 18.78
CA LEU A 72 2.93 17.10 17.38
C LEU A 72 1.75 17.95 16.90
N SER A 73 2.01 18.80 15.90
CA SER A 73 0.94 19.47 15.18
C SER A 73 0.06 18.45 14.44
N ARG A 74 -1.20 18.81 14.16
CA ARG A 74 -2.12 17.96 13.40
C ARG A 74 -1.58 17.62 12.01
N ALA A 75 -0.93 18.59 11.37
CA ALA A 75 -0.25 18.40 10.09
C ALA A 75 0.91 17.40 10.17
N ASP A 76 1.72 17.48 11.23
CA ASP A 76 2.86 16.58 11.44
C ASP A 76 2.36 15.14 11.74
N ARG A 77 1.26 14.99 12.47
CA ARG A 77 0.58 13.68 12.66
C ARG A 77 0.18 13.05 11.33
N VAL A 78 -0.49 13.81 10.44
CA VAL A 78 -0.92 13.28 9.13
C VAL A 78 0.29 12.86 8.30
N ARG A 79 1.32 13.71 8.23
CA ARG A 79 2.55 13.40 7.46
C ARG A 79 3.30 12.20 8.03
N GLY A 80 3.47 12.13 9.35
CA GLY A 80 4.12 11.00 10.02
C GLY A 80 3.39 9.70 9.80
N ARG A 81 2.04 9.71 9.84
CA ARG A 81 1.24 8.51 9.60
C ARG A 81 1.26 8.06 8.14
N VAL A 82 1.14 8.98 7.20
CA VAL A 82 1.26 8.65 5.76
C VAL A 82 2.64 8.03 5.47
N ALA A 83 3.70 8.58 6.07
CA ALA A 83 5.05 8.03 5.94
C ALA A 83 5.17 6.62 6.56
N LEU A 84 4.60 6.41 7.75
CA LEU A 84 4.60 5.09 8.41
C LEU A 84 3.83 4.04 7.61
N ILE A 85 2.63 4.37 7.11
CA ILE A 85 1.84 3.48 6.25
C ILE A 85 2.60 3.18 4.95
N GLY A 86 3.24 4.20 4.35
CA GLY A 86 4.08 4.03 3.17
C GLY A 86 5.25 3.07 3.43
N LEU A 87 5.91 3.19 4.58
CA LEU A 87 7.00 2.30 4.98
C LEU A 87 6.52 0.86 5.20
N GLU A 88 5.41 0.65 5.92
CA GLU A 88 4.81 -0.68 6.11
C GLU A 88 4.41 -1.31 4.77
N THR A 89 3.79 -0.51 3.89
CA THR A 89 3.38 -0.96 2.56
C THR A 89 4.59 -1.37 1.72
N LEU A 90 5.65 -0.58 1.72
CA LEU A 90 6.89 -0.90 1.01
C LEU A 90 7.52 -2.20 1.54
N LEU A 91 7.57 -2.37 2.86
CA LEU A 91 8.08 -3.60 3.49
C LEU A 91 7.29 -4.83 3.01
N LEU A 92 5.96 -4.76 3.04
CA LEU A 92 5.07 -5.87 2.62
C LEU A 92 5.23 -6.19 1.12
N LEU A 93 5.36 -5.15 0.28
CA LEU A 93 5.58 -5.30 -1.15
C LEU A 93 6.95 -5.91 -1.46
N LEU A 94 8.02 -5.43 -0.83
CA LEU A 94 9.36 -6.00 -0.99
C LEU A 94 9.42 -7.45 -0.53
N THR A 95 8.76 -7.77 0.59
CA THR A 95 8.65 -9.15 1.08
C THR A 95 7.96 -10.04 0.04
N SER A 96 6.86 -9.56 -0.54
CA SER A 96 6.12 -10.28 -1.58
C SER A 96 6.97 -10.47 -2.85
N ALA A 97 7.82 -9.51 -3.20
CA ALA A 97 8.73 -9.59 -4.33
C ALA A 97 9.92 -10.54 -4.09
N LEU A 98 10.36 -10.69 -2.84
CA LEU A 98 11.47 -11.58 -2.47
C LEU A 98 11.04 -13.04 -2.37
N ALA A 99 9.79 -13.33 -2.00
CA ALA A 99 9.32 -14.69 -1.77
C ALA A 99 9.51 -15.63 -2.98
N PRO A 100 9.22 -15.24 -4.24
CA PRO A 100 9.47 -16.09 -5.40
C PRO A 100 10.94 -16.53 -5.52
N PHE A 101 11.89 -15.65 -5.16
CA PHE A 101 13.32 -15.98 -5.20
C PHE A 101 13.71 -16.97 -4.09
N ALA A 102 13.11 -16.85 -2.91
CA ALA A 102 13.32 -17.79 -1.80
C ALA A 102 12.81 -19.19 -2.14
N VAL A 103 11.65 -19.27 -2.79
CA VAL A 103 11.07 -20.53 -3.27
C VAL A 103 11.97 -21.17 -4.34
N THR A 104 12.40 -20.40 -5.34
CA THR A 104 13.28 -20.93 -6.40
C THR A 104 14.65 -21.35 -5.87
N ALA A 105 15.22 -20.62 -4.92
CA ALA A 105 16.51 -20.95 -4.32
C ALA A 105 16.49 -22.27 -3.55
N THR A 106 15.31 -22.71 -3.08
CA THR A 106 15.12 -23.95 -2.34
C THR A 106 14.62 -25.11 -3.22
N GLY A 107 14.57 -24.90 -4.55
CA GLY A 107 14.14 -25.92 -5.52
C GLY A 107 12.65 -26.27 -5.43
N ARG A 108 11.84 -25.43 -4.77
CA ARG A 108 10.40 -25.65 -4.60
C ARG A 108 9.62 -25.10 -5.78
N ALA A 109 8.44 -25.67 -6.03
CA ALA A 109 7.48 -25.11 -6.98
C ALA A 109 6.78 -23.88 -6.36
N THR A 110 6.66 -22.80 -7.13
CA THR A 110 5.90 -21.60 -6.74
C THR A 110 4.39 -21.87 -6.88
N SER A 111 3.63 -21.68 -5.80
CA SER A 111 2.17 -21.79 -5.83
C SER A 111 1.48 -20.45 -6.06
N VAL A 112 2.18 -19.34 -5.83
CA VAL A 112 1.68 -17.97 -6.05
C VAL A 112 2.47 -17.33 -7.20
N GLU A 113 1.79 -17.08 -8.32
CA GLU A 113 2.39 -16.43 -9.50
C GLU A 113 2.40 -14.86 -9.36
N PRO A 114 3.14 -14.09 -10.18
CA PRO A 114 3.38 -12.65 -9.90
C PRO A 114 2.45 -11.67 -10.64
N GLY A 115 1.69 -10.78 -9.97
CA GLY A 115 0.95 -9.64 -10.61
C GLY A 115 -0.33 -9.12 -9.91
N PRO A 116 -1.25 -8.41 -10.62
CA PRO A 116 -1.72 -7.08 -10.24
C PRO A 116 -2.59 -7.05 -8.97
N THR A 117 -3.21 -8.16 -8.63
CA THR A 117 -3.77 -8.49 -7.31
C THR A 117 -3.61 -10.00 -7.09
N PHE A 118 -2.39 -10.51 -7.23
CA PHE A 118 -2.03 -11.89 -7.57
C PHE A 118 -2.06 -12.14 -9.08
N THR A 119 -0.85 -12.31 -9.61
CA THR A 119 -0.54 -13.02 -10.86
C THR A 119 -1.01 -12.41 -12.19
N VAL A 120 -0.16 -11.58 -12.80
CA VAL A 120 -0.06 -11.49 -14.25
C VAL A 120 0.77 -12.72 -14.60
N GLN A 121 0.14 -13.76 -15.14
CA GLN A 121 0.88 -14.75 -15.92
C GLN A 121 1.61 -13.98 -17.02
N GLY A 122 2.90 -13.76 -16.79
CA GLY A 122 3.78 -13.39 -17.87
C GLY A 122 3.93 -14.59 -18.79
N PRO A 123 4.16 -14.36 -20.08
CA PRO A 123 4.38 -15.43 -21.03
C PRO A 123 5.52 -16.37 -20.55
N PRO A 124 5.40 -17.68 -20.82
CA PRO A 124 6.45 -18.63 -20.46
C PRO A 124 7.79 -18.21 -21.08
N GLY A 125 8.87 -18.32 -20.31
CA GLY A 125 10.23 -17.97 -20.76
C GLY A 125 10.71 -16.56 -20.43
N LEU A 126 9.90 -15.72 -19.77
CA LEU A 126 10.38 -14.43 -19.28
C LEU A 126 11.28 -14.56 -18.03
N PRO A 127 12.30 -13.70 -17.88
CA PRO A 127 13.08 -13.64 -16.65
C PRO A 127 12.20 -13.35 -15.43
N GLN A 128 12.33 -14.17 -14.37
CA GLN A 128 11.57 -14.02 -13.13
C GLN A 128 11.66 -12.61 -12.53
N ALA A 129 12.84 -11.98 -12.61
CA ALA A 129 13.04 -10.61 -12.16
C ALA A 129 12.15 -9.59 -12.90
N ALA A 130 11.94 -9.76 -14.21
CA ALA A 130 11.06 -8.88 -14.98
C ALA A 130 9.59 -9.04 -14.54
N LEU A 131 9.15 -10.29 -14.31
CA LEU A 131 7.81 -10.59 -13.82
C LEU A 131 7.54 -9.92 -12.46
N VAL A 132 8.49 -10.08 -11.53
CA VAL A 132 8.42 -9.50 -10.18
C VAL A 132 8.41 -7.98 -10.22
N LEU A 133 9.26 -7.34 -11.03
CA LEU A 133 9.31 -5.87 -11.12
C LEU A 133 7.99 -5.26 -11.64
N VAL A 134 7.42 -5.84 -12.69
CA VAL A 134 6.13 -5.39 -13.22
C VAL A 134 5.01 -5.63 -12.20
N GLY A 135 5.00 -6.80 -11.55
CA GLY A 135 4.04 -7.13 -10.49
C GLY A 135 4.13 -6.18 -9.28
N LEU A 136 5.34 -5.80 -8.89
CA LEU A 136 5.60 -4.84 -7.82
C LEU A 136 5.05 -3.45 -8.17
N ALA A 137 5.35 -2.96 -9.38
CA ALA A 137 4.86 -1.65 -9.84
C ALA A 137 3.32 -1.60 -9.88
N MET A 138 2.69 -2.67 -10.37
CA MET A 138 1.23 -2.81 -10.41
C MET A 138 0.62 -2.86 -9.01
N SER A 139 1.18 -3.67 -8.12
CA SER A 139 0.70 -3.80 -6.74
C SER A 139 0.81 -2.46 -6.00
N ALA A 140 1.94 -1.76 -6.19
CA ALA A 140 2.13 -0.42 -5.65
C ALA A 140 1.09 0.57 -6.20
N LEU A 141 0.82 0.56 -7.51
CA LEU A 141 -0.19 1.41 -8.13
C LEU A 141 -1.57 1.18 -7.51
N VAL A 142 -2.01 -0.08 -7.42
CA VAL A 142 -3.31 -0.46 -6.84
C VAL A 142 -3.43 -0.01 -5.38
N LEU A 143 -2.37 -0.19 -4.59
CA LEU A 143 -2.35 0.25 -3.18
C LEU A 143 -2.36 1.78 -3.05
N VAL A 144 -1.71 2.51 -3.96
CA VAL A 144 -1.77 3.98 -3.99
C VAL A 144 -3.16 4.47 -4.41
N ILE A 145 -3.80 3.84 -5.39
CA ILE A 145 -5.19 4.17 -5.76
C ILE A 145 -6.12 3.93 -4.55
N THR A 146 -5.95 2.78 -3.88
CA THR A 146 -6.69 2.45 -2.65
C THR A 146 -6.49 3.54 -1.60
N ALA A 147 -5.25 3.96 -1.36
CA ALA A 147 -4.89 5.02 -0.43
C ALA A 147 -5.55 6.38 -0.78
N ILE A 148 -5.65 6.72 -2.07
CA ILE A 148 -6.30 7.97 -2.52
C ILE A 148 -7.78 7.98 -2.15
N VAL A 149 -8.45 6.84 -2.28
CA VAL A 149 -9.90 6.70 -2.03
C VAL A 149 -10.20 6.65 -0.54
N VAL A 150 -9.55 5.76 0.21
CA VAL A 150 -9.91 5.50 1.63
C VAL A 150 -9.08 6.30 2.63
N GLY A 151 -7.94 6.87 2.21
CA GLY A 151 -6.97 7.48 3.11
C GLY A 151 -7.50 8.73 3.81
N GLY A 152 -8.32 9.54 3.12
CA GLY A 152 -8.92 10.74 3.69
C GLY A 152 -9.79 10.42 4.91
N ASP A 153 -10.74 9.52 4.75
CA ASP A 153 -11.68 9.16 5.82
C ASP A 153 -10.99 8.45 6.99
N CYS A 154 -9.99 7.62 6.70
CA CYS A 154 -9.21 6.92 7.72
C CYS A 154 -8.24 7.84 8.50
N LEU A 155 -7.88 9.00 7.94
CA LEU A 155 -6.98 9.96 8.58
C LEU A 155 -7.72 11.09 9.31
N THR A 156 -8.83 11.55 8.73
CA THR A 156 -9.56 12.73 9.22
C THR A 156 -10.59 12.37 10.29
N HIS A 157 -11.17 11.18 10.21
CA HIS A 157 -12.21 10.70 11.11
C HIS A 157 -11.80 9.36 11.72
N ARG A 158 -12.49 8.94 12.79
CA ARG A 158 -12.37 7.57 13.30
C ARG A 158 -13.11 6.64 12.34
N PRO A 159 -12.42 5.74 11.62
CA PRO A 159 -13.10 4.93 10.61
C PRO A 159 -14.08 3.94 11.26
N ALA A 160 -15.23 3.77 10.61
CA ALA A 160 -16.21 2.73 10.93
C ALA A 160 -15.68 1.35 10.50
N ARG A 161 -16.26 0.26 11.04
CA ARG A 161 -15.85 -1.11 10.66
C ARG A 161 -16.06 -1.39 9.17
N SER A 162 -17.07 -0.76 8.55
CA SER A 162 -17.34 -0.84 7.10
C SER A 162 -16.18 -0.34 6.24
N MET A 163 -15.30 0.52 6.78
CA MET A 163 -14.12 1.00 6.04
C MET A 163 -13.12 -0.11 5.75
N ALA A 164 -13.05 -1.17 6.57
CA ALA A 164 -12.20 -2.32 6.27
C ALA A 164 -12.68 -3.04 5.01
N VAL A 165 -13.99 -3.24 4.89
CA VAL A 165 -14.62 -3.84 3.71
C VAL A 165 -14.41 -2.93 2.50
N LEU A 166 -14.62 -1.62 2.65
CA LEU A 166 -14.39 -0.66 1.58
C LEU A 166 -12.93 -0.68 1.10
N SER A 167 -11.94 -0.73 2.00
CA SER A 167 -10.53 -0.85 1.62
C SER A 167 -10.26 -2.09 0.76
N ILE A 168 -10.86 -3.23 1.09
CA ILE A 168 -10.72 -4.47 0.32
C ILE A 168 -11.43 -4.33 -1.05
N VAL A 169 -12.66 -3.84 -1.07
CA VAL A 169 -13.43 -3.65 -2.31
C VAL A 169 -12.73 -2.69 -3.25
N VAL A 170 -12.21 -1.58 -2.75
CA VAL A 170 -11.44 -0.60 -3.54
C VAL A 170 -10.14 -1.21 -4.03
N TYR A 171 -9.43 -1.98 -3.20
CA TYR A 171 -8.20 -2.66 -3.61
C TYR A 171 -8.45 -3.64 -4.77
N LEU A 172 -9.47 -4.50 -4.64
CA LEU A 172 -9.85 -5.44 -5.69
C LEU A 172 -10.36 -4.72 -6.94
N GLY A 173 -11.21 -3.70 -6.77
CA GLY A 173 -11.74 -2.88 -7.86
C GLY A 173 -10.65 -2.15 -8.63
N ALA A 174 -9.71 -1.52 -7.93
CA ALA A 174 -8.54 -0.89 -8.54
C ALA A 174 -7.66 -1.91 -9.26
N GLY A 175 -7.47 -3.10 -8.69
CA GLY A 175 -6.78 -4.22 -9.34
C GLY A 175 -7.41 -4.61 -10.67
N MET A 176 -8.73 -4.80 -10.68
CA MET A 176 -9.49 -5.13 -11.89
C MET A 176 -9.39 -4.03 -12.94
N ILE A 177 -9.55 -2.76 -12.55
CA ILE A 177 -9.46 -1.61 -13.47
C ILE A 177 -8.05 -1.49 -14.05
N CYS A 178 -7.00 -1.58 -13.22
CA CYS A 178 -5.62 -1.53 -13.68
C CYS A 178 -5.30 -2.70 -14.61
N SER A 179 -5.77 -3.91 -14.29
CA SER A 179 -5.59 -5.09 -15.13
C SER A 179 -6.31 -4.94 -16.47
N ALA A 180 -7.57 -4.48 -16.48
CA ALA A 180 -8.33 -4.24 -17.70
C ALA A 180 -7.69 -3.15 -18.57
N ALA A 181 -7.31 -2.02 -17.98
CA ALA A 181 -6.69 -0.91 -18.71
C ALA A 181 -5.37 -1.30 -19.38
N ILE A 182 -4.63 -2.25 -18.80
CA ILE A 182 -3.32 -2.66 -19.30
C ILE A 182 -3.43 -3.89 -20.23
N ARG A 183 -4.36 -4.82 -19.96
CA ARG A 183 -4.56 -6.03 -20.79
C ARG A 183 -5.47 -5.82 -22.00
N MET A 184 -6.51 -4.98 -21.92
CA MET A 184 -7.44 -4.77 -23.04
C MET A 184 -6.77 -4.24 -24.31
N PRO A 185 -5.86 -3.25 -24.25
CA PRO A 185 -5.17 -2.77 -25.46
C PRO A 185 -4.28 -3.85 -26.10
N LEU A 186 -3.65 -4.70 -25.29
CA LEU A 186 -2.80 -5.80 -25.76
C LEU A 186 -3.62 -6.86 -26.51
N VAL A 187 -4.81 -7.20 -26.00
CA VAL A 187 -5.72 -8.15 -26.65
C VAL A 187 -6.34 -7.55 -27.93
N ALA A 188 -6.72 -6.27 -27.90
CA ALA A 188 -7.35 -5.59 -29.04
C ALA A 188 -6.41 -5.41 -30.24
N LEU A 189 -5.10 -5.32 -30.01
CA LEU A 189 -4.10 -5.19 -31.08
C LEU A 189 -3.76 -6.52 -31.77
N GLY A 190 -4.40 -7.64 -31.39
CA GLY A 190 -4.16 -8.95 -32.02
C GLY A 190 -2.73 -9.47 -31.81
N LEU A 191 -2.01 -8.91 -30.84
CA LEU A 191 -0.64 -9.30 -30.48
C LEU A 191 -0.71 -10.59 -29.65
N GLY A 192 -1.03 -11.69 -30.31
CA GLY A 192 -1.16 -13.02 -29.71
C GLY A 192 0.15 -13.51 -29.05
N ASP A 193 1.29 -13.01 -29.52
CA ASP A 193 2.58 -13.22 -28.88
C ASP A 193 2.91 -12.06 -27.95
N VAL A 194 2.62 -12.24 -26.66
CA VAL A 194 3.10 -11.34 -25.61
C VAL A 194 4.63 -11.45 -25.57
N SER A 195 5.32 -10.56 -26.28
CA SER A 195 6.78 -10.49 -26.23
C SER A 195 7.25 -9.81 -24.94
N LEU A 196 8.51 -10.05 -24.54
CA LEU A 196 9.16 -9.34 -23.44
C LEU A 196 8.98 -7.81 -23.56
N GLY A 197 9.05 -7.28 -24.79
CA GLY A 197 8.89 -5.85 -25.07
C GLY A 197 7.52 -5.31 -24.64
N TRP A 198 6.44 -6.03 -24.93
CA TRP A 198 5.09 -5.63 -24.52
C TRP A 198 4.89 -5.72 -23.01
N TYR A 199 5.45 -6.75 -22.38
CA TYR A 199 5.40 -6.91 -20.92
C TYR A 199 6.15 -5.77 -20.20
N LEU A 200 7.33 -5.38 -20.71
CA LEU A 200 8.09 -4.25 -20.18
C LEU A 200 7.40 -2.91 -20.44
N LEU A 201 6.75 -2.73 -21.59
CA LEU A 201 5.97 -1.52 -21.89
C LEU A 201 4.78 -1.36 -20.93
N ALA A 202 4.06 -2.44 -20.67
CA ALA A 202 2.99 -2.47 -19.66
C ALA A 202 3.54 -2.11 -18.26
N GLY A 203 4.71 -2.65 -17.90
CA GLY A 203 5.44 -2.28 -16.70
C GLY A 203 5.80 -0.80 -16.61
N ALA A 204 6.34 -0.23 -17.69
CA ALA A 204 6.68 1.19 -17.77
C ALA A 204 5.44 2.07 -17.62
N GLY A 205 4.32 1.70 -18.27
CA GLY A 205 3.03 2.35 -18.10
C GLY A 205 2.55 2.34 -16.64
N ALA A 206 2.66 1.18 -15.97
CA ALA A 206 2.33 1.06 -14.55
C ALA A 206 3.19 1.97 -13.66
N VAL A 207 4.49 2.09 -13.95
CA VAL A 207 5.41 3.00 -13.23
C VAL A 207 5.02 4.47 -13.44
N VAL A 208 4.69 4.87 -14.67
CA VAL A 208 4.24 6.24 -14.97
C VAL A 208 2.93 6.56 -14.24
N LEU A 209 1.96 5.65 -14.27
CA LEU A 209 0.70 5.80 -13.55
C LEU A 209 0.91 5.83 -12.03
N LEU A 210 1.83 5.02 -11.50
CA LEU A 210 2.20 5.03 -10.10
C LEU A 210 2.79 6.38 -9.69
N ALA A 211 3.72 6.93 -10.49
CA ALA A 211 4.28 8.26 -10.23
C ALA A 211 3.19 9.34 -10.23
N ALA A 212 2.28 9.31 -11.20
CA ALA A 212 1.13 10.21 -11.25
C ALA A 212 0.21 10.04 -10.02
N ALA A 213 -0.10 8.81 -9.63
CA ALA A 213 -0.92 8.51 -8.46
C ALA A 213 -0.25 8.98 -7.15
N LEU A 214 1.07 8.83 -7.01
CA LEU A 214 1.82 9.36 -5.87
C LEU A 214 1.77 10.91 -5.81
N LEU A 215 1.82 11.59 -6.96
CA LEU A 215 1.64 13.04 -7.02
C LEU A 215 0.21 13.43 -6.61
N VAL A 216 -0.81 12.69 -7.04
CA VAL A 216 -2.20 12.89 -6.61
C VAL A 216 -2.35 12.67 -5.10
N LEU A 217 -1.78 11.59 -4.56
CA LEU A 217 -1.78 11.30 -3.13
C LEU A 217 -1.10 12.43 -2.35
N ARG A 218 0.05 12.92 -2.82
CA ARG A 218 0.74 14.07 -2.21
C ARG A 218 -0.17 15.32 -2.17
N ARG A 219 -0.91 15.60 -3.24
CA ARG A 219 -1.87 16.71 -3.30
C ARG A 219 -3.06 16.48 -2.36
N ARG A 220 -3.58 15.26 -2.28
CA ARG A 220 -4.66 14.86 -1.36
C ARG A 220 -4.26 15.01 0.10
N VAL A 221 -3.07 14.56 0.47
CA VAL A 221 -2.52 14.74 1.83
C VAL A 221 -2.47 16.21 2.22
N ARG A 222 -2.05 17.11 1.32
CA ARG A 222 -2.09 18.55 1.57
C ARG A 222 -3.51 19.10 1.75
N ARG A 223 -4.51 18.55 1.05
CA ARG A 223 -5.92 18.92 1.24
C ARG A 223 -6.42 18.45 2.60
N TRP A 224 -6.21 17.19 2.96
CA TRP A 224 -6.64 16.64 4.24
C TRP A 224 -6.09 17.41 5.45
N ILE A 225 -4.84 17.88 5.37
CA ILE A 225 -4.26 18.75 6.41
C ILE A 225 -5.05 20.07 6.53
N ARG A 226 -5.36 20.73 5.41
CA ARG A 226 -6.13 21.99 5.42
C ARG A 226 -7.56 21.81 5.91
N ASP A 227 -8.20 20.69 5.56
CA ASP A 227 -9.56 20.38 6.01
C ASP A 227 -9.59 20.18 7.54
N LEU A 228 -8.55 19.55 8.10
CA LEU A 228 -8.40 19.38 9.54
C LEU A 228 -8.15 20.70 10.29
N ASP A 229 -7.41 21.62 9.67
CA ASP A 229 -7.10 22.93 10.26
C ASP A 229 -8.32 23.86 10.21
N SER A 230 -9.03 23.91 9.08
CA SER A 230 -10.26 24.70 8.92
C SER A 230 -11.40 24.23 9.83
N GLY A 231 -11.63 22.91 9.93
CA GLY A 231 -12.59 22.35 10.89
C GLY A 231 -12.19 22.54 12.35
N ALA A 232 -10.93 22.85 12.66
CA ALA A 232 -10.51 23.25 14.01
C ALA A 232 -10.94 24.69 14.30
N ALA A 233 -10.62 25.61 13.39
CA ALA A 233 -10.95 27.02 13.52
C ALA A 233 -12.47 27.24 13.65
N ALA A 234 -13.27 26.54 12.84
CA ALA A 234 -14.73 26.63 12.92
C ALA A 234 -15.29 26.18 14.29
N ARG A 235 -14.72 25.13 14.89
CA ARG A 235 -15.13 24.65 16.23
C ARG A 235 -14.69 25.57 17.36
N ALA A 236 -13.51 26.18 17.24
CA ALA A 236 -13.05 27.17 18.21
C ALA A 236 -13.95 28.41 18.20
N LEU A 237 -14.37 28.86 17.02
CA LEU A 237 -15.31 29.98 16.87
C LEU A 237 -16.70 29.67 17.40
N ALA A 238 -17.18 28.43 17.25
CA ALA A 238 -18.49 28.03 17.77
C ALA A 238 -18.52 27.80 19.30
N ALA A 239 -17.37 27.81 19.97
CA ALA A 239 -17.24 27.62 21.41
C ALA A 239 -17.03 28.93 22.19
N VAL A 240 -17.02 30.07 21.49
CA VAL A 240 -16.97 31.44 22.01
C VAL A 240 -18.35 32.06 21.89
#